data_AF-A0A963I1T8-F1
#
_entry.id   AF-A0A963I1T8-F1
#
_cell.length_a   1.000
_cell.length_b   1.000
_cell.length_c   1.000
_cell.angle_alpha   90.00
_cell.angle_beta   90.00
_cell.angle_gamma   90.00
#
_symmetry.space_group_name_H-M   'P 1'
#
loop_
_entity.id
_entity.type
_entity.pdbx_description
1 polymer ?
#
loop_
_entity_poly.entity_id
_entity_poly.type
_entity_poly.pdbx_seq_one_letter_code
_entity_poly.pdbx_strand_id
1 'polypeptide(L)'
;VMPGHALLGSHFTATSMIGMIALAGIIVRNSILLVDFINHQRAQGMDFAEAVIRAASVRAKPIGLTALAAMIGALFILDDPIFNGLAISLIFGIFVSTVLTLVVIPVLYYSARFKREAQADTQGAQS
;
A
#
# COMPACT_ATOMS: atom_id res chain seq x y z
N VAL A 1 8.56 -8.95 -6.89
CA VAL A 1 8.57 -9.49 -8.28
C VAL A 1 9.62 -10.57 -8.46
N MET A 2 10.91 -10.32 -8.16
CA MET A 2 11.96 -11.37 -8.23
C MET A 2 11.67 -12.65 -7.41
N PRO A 3 11.13 -12.59 -6.17
CA PRO A 3 10.83 -13.81 -5.40
C PRO A 3 9.67 -14.64 -6.00
N GLY A 4 8.69 -13.98 -6.63
CA GLY A 4 7.54 -14.65 -7.26
C GLY A 4 7.93 -15.40 -8.53
N HIS A 5 8.79 -14.81 -9.37
CA HIS A 5 9.37 -15.50 -10.53
C HIS A 5 10.28 -16.67 -10.11
N ALA A 6 11.06 -16.49 -9.04
CA ALA A 6 11.94 -17.54 -8.52
C ALA A 6 11.17 -18.74 -7.93
N LEU A 7 10.01 -18.51 -7.30
CA LEU A 7 9.18 -19.57 -6.71
C LEU A 7 8.31 -20.32 -7.74
N LEU A 8 7.93 -19.68 -8.84
CA LEU A 8 7.09 -20.27 -9.90
C LEU A 8 7.89 -20.85 -11.08
N GLY A 9 9.22 -20.71 -11.10
CA GLY A 9 10.09 -21.26 -12.15
C GLY A 9 9.86 -20.66 -13.55
N SER A 10 9.18 -19.52 -13.66
CA SER A 10 8.84 -18.92 -14.95
C SER A 10 9.92 -17.94 -15.44
N HIS A 11 10.19 -17.95 -16.75
CA HIS A 11 11.18 -17.08 -17.37
C HIS A 11 10.80 -15.60 -17.17
N PHE A 12 11.77 -14.77 -16.78
CA PHE A 12 11.57 -13.32 -16.72
C PHE A 12 11.46 -12.78 -18.14
N THR A 13 10.24 -12.54 -18.61
CA THR A 13 9.94 -12.13 -19.99
C THR A 13 9.81 -10.61 -20.12
N ALA A 14 9.81 -10.11 -21.36
CA ALA A 14 9.50 -8.70 -21.65
C ALA A 14 8.14 -8.26 -21.07
N THR A 15 7.16 -9.17 -21.02
CA THR A 15 5.84 -8.91 -20.43
C THR A 15 5.90 -8.72 -18.90
N SER A 16 6.80 -9.41 -18.19
CA SER A 16 7.05 -9.17 -16.75
C SER A 16 7.61 -7.77 -16.47
N MET A 17 8.47 -7.23 -17.36
CA MET A 17 8.99 -5.87 -17.21
C MET A 17 7.88 -4.81 -17.29
N ILE A 18 6.94 -4.99 -18.22
CA ILE A 18 5.76 -4.12 -18.35
C ILE A 18 4.93 -4.20 -17.07
N GLY A 19 4.70 -5.40 -16.53
CA GLY A 19 4.00 -5.60 -15.27
C GLY A 19 4.64 -4.88 -14.08
N MET A 20 5.98 -4.86 -14.00
CA MET A 20 6.70 -4.10 -12.95
C MET A 20 6.48 -2.59 -13.08
N ILE A 21 6.53 -2.05 -14.29
CA ILE A 21 6.31 -0.62 -14.54
C ILE A 21 4.88 -0.23 -14.17
N ALA A 22 3.90 -1.03 -14.56
CA ALA A 22 2.49 -0.82 -14.19
C ALA A 22 2.31 -0.81 -12.67
N LEU A 23 2.93 -1.76 -11.96
CA LEU A 23 2.89 -1.83 -10.50
C LEU A 23 3.54 -0.59 -9.86
N ALA A 24 4.69 -0.14 -10.37
CA ALA A 24 5.35 1.06 -9.89
C ALA A 24 4.42 2.29 -10.03
N GLY A 25 3.70 2.42 -11.15
CA GLY A 25 2.70 3.46 -11.35
C GLY A 25 1.58 3.43 -10.30
N ILE A 26 1.05 2.24 -9.99
CA ILE A 26 0.03 2.07 -8.94
C ILE A 26 0.56 2.51 -7.57
N ILE A 27 1.79 2.11 -7.22
CA ILE A 27 2.42 2.47 -5.93
C ILE A 27 2.68 3.97 -5.83
N VAL A 28 3.21 4.59 -6.89
CA VAL A 28 3.49 6.03 -6.94
C VAL A 28 2.19 6.82 -6.80
N ARG A 29 1.16 6.46 -7.57
CA ARG A 29 -0.18 7.08 -7.45
C ARG A 29 -0.73 6.92 -6.03
N ASN A 30 -0.57 5.73 -5.44
CA ASN A 30 -1.00 5.49 -4.08
C ASN A 30 -0.19 6.24 -3.03
N SER A 31 1.07 6.60 -3.28
CA SER A 31 1.88 7.37 -2.34
C SER A 31 1.57 8.86 -2.40
N ILE A 32 1.43 9.41 -3.62
CA ILE A 32 1.08 10.82 -3.85
C ILE A 32 -0.23 11.16 -3.15
N LEU A 33 -1.27 10.35 -3.34
CA LEU A 33 -2.58 10.61 -2.72
C LEU A 33 -2.55 10.54 -1.18
N LEU A 34 -1.62 9.79 -0.59
CA LEU A 34 -1.43 9.77 0.87
C LEU A 34 -0.85 11.10 1.34
N VAL A 35 0.24 11.52 0.71
CA VAL A 35 1.00 12.73 1.08
C VAL A 35 0.14 13.97 0.87
N ASP A 36 -0.59 14.06 -0.24
CA ASP A 36 -1.53 15.16 -0.49
C ASP A 36 -2.60 15.24 0.58
N PHE A 37 -3.17 14.10 1.00
CA PHE A 37 -4.19 14.09 2.04
C PHE A 37 -3.61 14.51 3.41
N ILE A 38 -2.38 14.08 3.73
CA ILE A 38 -1.69 14.50 4.97
C ILE A 38 -1.43 16.00 4.94
N ASN A 39 -0.90 16.53 3.84
CA ASN A 39 -0.64 17.97 3.67
C ASN A 39 -1.92 18.79 3.75
N HIS A 40 -3.01 18.30 3.16
CA HIS A 40 -4.30 18.95 3.22
C HIS A 40 -4.86 19.00 4.64
N GLN A 41 -4.78 17.92 5.41
CA GLN A 41 -5.24 17.91 6.81
C GLN A 41 -4.34 18.73 7.74
N ARG A 42 -3.03 18.74 7.49
CA ARG A 42 -2.08 19.65 8.16
C ARG A 42 -2.46 21.11 7.92
N ALA A 43 -2.83 21.48 6.70
CA ALA A 43 -3.27 22.84 6.37
C ALA A 43 -4.58 23.22 7.08
N GLN A 44 -5.40 22.24 7.47
CA GLN A 44 -6.60 22.43 8.29
C GLN A 44 -6.32 22.47 9.80
N GLY A 45 -5.05 22.46 10.22
CA GLY A 45 -4.65 22.56 11.64
C GLY A 45 -4.66 21.22 12.39
N MET A 46 -4.83 20.09 11.70
CA MET A 46 -4.75 18.76 12.33
C MET A 46 -3.30 18.40 12.68
N ASP A 47 -3.10 17.78 13.85
CA ASP A 47 -1.79 17.26 14.23
C ASP A 47 -1.28 16.24 13.21
N PHE A 48 0.04 16.20 12.99
CA PHE A 48 0.64 15.34 11.97
C PHE A 48 0.35 13.86 12.19
N ALA A 49 0.38 13.41 13.45
CA ALA A 49 0.14 11.99 13.75
C ALA A 49 -1.31 11.62 13.41
N GLU A 50 -2.26 12.47 13.78
CA GLU A 50 -3.68 12.26 13.51
C GLU A 50 -4.01 12.36 12.00
N ALA A 51 -3.36 13.30 11.30
CA ALA A 51 -3.47 13.44 9.86
C ALA A 51 -2.99 12.18 9.12
N VAL A 52 -1.86 11.59 9.54
CA VAL A 52 -1.31 10.36 8.96
C VAL A 52 -2.23 9.16 9.21
N ILE A 53 -2.76 8.98 10.43
CA ILE A 53 -3.68 7.88 10.74
C ILE A 53 -4.94 7.97 9.87
N ARG A 54 -5.56 9.15 9.83
CA ARG A 54 -6.81 9.36 9.09
C ARG A 54 -6.58 9.21 7.57
N ALA A 55 -5.45 9.69 7.05
CA ALA A 55 -5.05 9.47 5.67
C ALA A 55 -4.92 7.97 5.33
N ALA A 56 -4.26 7.20 6.20
CA ALA A 56 -4.08 5.78 6.01
C ALA A 56 -5.42 5.01 6.08
N SER A 57 -6.29 5.35 7.04
CA SER A 57 -7.56 4.63 7.25
C SER A 57 -8.56 4.84 6.11
N VAL A 58 -8.68 6.07 5.60
CA VAL A 58 -9.62 6.40 4.51
C VAL A 58 -9.20 5.73 3.21
N ARG A 59 -7.90 5.55 3.00
CA ARG A 59 -7.34 5.00 1.77
C ARG A 59 -7.22 3.48 1.76
N ALA A 60 -7.23 2.84 2.92
CA ALA A 60 -7.18 1.38 3.06
C ALA A 60 -8.26 0.66 2.23
N LYS A 61 -9.51 1.12 2.33
CA LYS A 61 -10.67 0.50 1.67
C LYS A 61 -10.60 0.63 0.14
N PRO A 62 -10.38 1.84 -0.42
CA PRO A 62 -10.17 1.99 -1.86
C PRO A 62 -8.94 1.26 -2.41
N ILE A 63 -7.82 1.21 -1.66
CA ILE A 63 -6.61 0.47 -2.07
C ILE A 63 -6.93 -1.03 -2.15
N GLY A 64 -7.64 -1.58 -1.16
CA GLY A 64 -8.08 -2.97 -1.18
C GLY A 64 -8.97 -3.29 -2.38
N LEU A 65 -9.96 -2.44 -2.69
CA LEU A 65 -10.86 -2.62 -3.83
C LEU A 65 -10.12 -2.62 -5.18
N THR A 66 -9.18 -1.70 -5.36
CA THR A 66 -8.38 -1.62 -6.59
C THR A 66 -7.41 -2.78 -6.73
N ALA A 67 -6.79 -3.20 -5.63
CA ALA A 67 -5.95 -4.40 -5.58
C ALA A 67 -6.75 -5.65 -5.97
N LEU A 68 -7.95 -5.82 -5.42
CA LEU A 68 -8.80 -6.97 -5.71
C LEU A 68 -9.20 -7.02 -7.19
N ALA A 69 -9.64 -5.88 -7.74
CA ALA A 69 -10.00 -5.78 -9.16
C ALA A 69 -8.84 -6.13 -10.09
N ALA A 70 -7.64 -5.63 -9.77
CA ALA A 70 -6.44 -5.92 -10.55
C ALA A 70 -5.99 -7.39 -10.43
N MET A 71 -6.09 -8.01 -9.24
CA MET A 71 -5.82 -9.44 -9.07
C MET A 71 -6.80 -10.30 -9.87
N ILE A 72 -8.09 -9.99 -9.86
CA ILE A 72 -9.10 -10.71 -10.66
C ILE A 72 -8.79 -10.58 -12.15
N GLY A 73 -8.46 -9.38 -12.65
CA GLY A 73 -8.06 -9.18 -14.03
C GLY A 73 -6.80 -9.96 -14.41
N ALA A 74 -5.80 -10.00 -13.53
CA ALA A 74 -4.58 -10.76 -13.75
C ALA A 74 -4.81 -12.29 -13.75
N LEU A 75 -5.79 -12.80 -12.99
CA LEU A 75 -6.17 -14.22 -13.04
C LEU A 75 -6.75 -14.62 -14.40
N PHE A 76 -7.52 -13.75 -15.06
CA PHE A 76 -8.03 -14.02 -16.41
C PHE A 76 -6.93 -14.01 -17.48
N ILE A 77 -5.85 -13.24 -17.26
CA ILE A 77 -4.72 -13.11 -18.20
C ILE A 77 -3.71 -14.26 -18.01
N LEU A 78 -3.75 -14.95 -16.87
CA LEU A 78 -2.83 -16.04 -16.52
C LEU A 78 -2.94 -17.24 -17.46
N ASP A 79 -4.12 -17.47 -18.06
CA ASP A 79 -4.39 -18.55 -19.01
C ASP A 79 -3.66 -18.37 -20.35
N ASP A 80 -3.19 -17.16 -20.68
CA ASP A 80 -2.43 -16.88 -21.89
C ASP A 80 -0.91 -17.05 -21.68
N PRO A 81 -0.23 -17.96 -22.41
CA PRO A 81 1.21 -18.23 -22.26
C PRO A 81 2.12 -17.01 -22.49
N ILE A 82 1.65 -16.04 -23.29
CA ILE A 82 2.40 -14.82 -23.64
C ILE A 82 2.40 -13.82 -22.48
N PHE A 83 1.30 -13.73 -21.73
CA PHE A 83 1.09 -12.74 -20.67
C PHE A 83 1.23 -13.30 -19.25
N ASN A 84 1.49 -14.60 -19.14
CA ASN A 84 1.67 -15.29 -17.87
C ASN A 84 2.68 -14.58 -16.93
N GLY A 85 3.83 -14.12 -17.45
CA GLY A 85 4.82 -13.37 -16.66
C GLY A 85 4.35 -12.00 -16.15
N LEU A 86 3.51 -11.30 -16.93
CA LEU A 86 2.89 -10.03 -16.52
C LEU A 86 1.90 -10.25 -15.38
N ALA A 87 1.05 -11.29 -15.51
CA ALA A 87 0.03 -11.59 -14.53
C ALA A 87 0.63 -12.01 -13.18
N ILE A 88 1.67 -12.85 -13.18
CA ILE A 88 2.40 -13.24 -11.95
C ILE A 88 3.00 -12.01 -11.27
N SER A 89 3.64 -11.13 -12.05
CA SER A 89 4.28 -9.93 -11.53
C SER A 89 3.28 -8.98 -10.87
N LEU A 90 2.09 -8.81 -11.48
CA LEU A 90 1.00 -8.01 -10.93
C LEU A 90 0.42 -8.63 -9.66
N ILE A 91 0.04 -9.91 -9.69
CA ILE A 91 -0.59 -10.58 -8.54
C ILE A 91 0.36 -10.54 -7.33
N PHE A 92 1.62 -10.94 -7.51
CA PHE A 92 2.57 -10.97 -6.42
C PHE A 92 2.90 -9.56 -5.91
N GLY A 93 3.07 -8.60 -6.82
CA GLY A 93 3.36 -7.22 -6.47
C GLY A 93 2.23 -6.53 -5.71
N ILE A 94 1.00 -6.73 -6.16
CA ILE A 94 -0.20 -6.20 -5.53
C ILE A 94 -0.40 -6.88 -4.17
N PHE A 95 -0.29 -8.21 -4.11
CA PHE A 95 -0.44 -8.96 -2.87
C PHE A 95 0.51 -8.47 -1.78
N VAL A 96 1.81 -8.37 -2.08
CA VAL A 96 2.81 -7.85 -1.12
C VAL A 96 2.48 -6.41 -0.71
N SER A 97 2.09 -5.55 -1.64
CA SER A 97 1.71 -4.16 -1.36
C SER A 97 0.46 -4.06 -0.47
N THR A 98 -0.56 -4.89 -0.70
CA THR A 98 -1.78 -4.94 0.11
C THR A 98 -1.49 -5.44 1.51
N VAL A 99 -0.71 -6.52 1.65
CA VAL A 99 -0.29 -7.03 2.97
C VAL A 99 0.51 -5.96 3.72
N LEU A 100 1.48 -5.32 3.06
CA LEU A 100 2.26 -4.26 3.67
C LEU A 100 1.35 -3.10 4.13
N THR A 101 0.38 -2.70 3.32
CA THR A 101 -0.58 -1.64 3.67
C THR A 101 -1.43 -2.03 4.89
N LEU A 102 -1.96 -3.27 4.92
CA LEU A 102 -2.76 -3.79 6.03
C LEU A 102 -1.96 -3.91 7.34
N VAL A 103 -0.65 -4.07 7.29
CA VAL A 103 0.25 -4.06 8.47
C VAL A 103 0.67 -2.64 8.85
N VAL A 104 0.93 -1.78 7.87
CA VAL A 104 1.35 -0.39 8.11
C VAL A 104 0.24 0.42 8.81
N ILE A 105 -1.02 0.22 8.46
CA ILE A 105 -2.16 0.91 9.11
C ILE A 105 -2.22 0.66 10.63
N PRO A 106 -2.27 -0.60 11.14
CA PRO A 106 -2.31 -0.86 12.57
C PRO A 106 -1.04 -0.41 13.29
N VAL A 107 0.13 -0.52 12.66
CA VAL A 107 1.40 -0.04 13.23
C VAL A 107 1.37 1.48 13.40
N LEU A 108 0.93 2.22 12.37
CA LEU A 108 0.78 3.67 12.45
C LEU A 108 -0.25 4.06 13.51
N TYR A 109 -1.40 3.37 13.54
CA TYR A 109 -2.43 3.58 14.55
C TYR A 109 -1.88 3.41 15.97
N TYR A 110 -1.21 2.29 16.24
CA TYR A 110 -0.63 1.98 17.54
C TYR A 110 0.44 3.02 17.94
N SER A 111 1.35 3.36 17.02
CA SER A 111 2.42 4.34 17.29
C SER A 111 1.89 5.72 17.65
N ALA A 112 0.81 6.16 17.01
CA ALA A 112 0.21 7.45 17.30
C ALA A 112 -0.62 7.45 18.58
N ARG A 113 -1.32 6.35 18.88
CA ARG A 113 -2.00 6.13 20.17
C ARG A 113 -1.01 6.17 21.33
N PHE A 114 0.11 5.47 21.19
CA PHE A 114 1.19 5.42 22.19
C PHE A 114 1.82 6.80 22.43
N LYS A 115 2.01 7.61 21.38
CA LYS A 115 2.51 8.99 21.53
C LYS A 115 1.52 9.91 22.26
N ARG A 116 0.20 9.73 22.09
CA ARG A 116 -0.81 10.49 22.85
C ARG A 116 -0.79 10.12 24.34
N GLU A 117 -0.62 8.85 24.67
CA GLU A 117 -0.53 8.38 26.07
C GLU A 117 0.74 8.92 26.75
N ALA A 118 1.89 8.92 26.06
CA ALA A 118 3.12 9.53 26.57
C ALA A 118 3.04 11.06 26.77
N GLN A 119 2.29 11.77 25.94
CA GLN A 119 2.08 13.22 26.09
C GLN A 119 1.09 13.55 27.22
N ALA A 120 0.08 12.71 27.44
CA ALA A 120 -0.89 12.87 28.53
C ALA A 120 -0.23 12.70 29.92
N ASP A 121 0.70 11.75 30.07
CA ASP A 121 1.45 11.57 31.33
C ASP A 121 2.38 12.75 31.66
N THR A 122 2.91 13.43 30.64
CA THR A 122 3.77 14.61 30.86
C THR A 122 2.97 15.83 31.31
N GLN A 123 1.70 15.94 30.91
CA GLN A 123 0.81 17.05 31.27
C GLN A 123 0.14 16.86 32.64
N GLY A 124 -0.15 15.63 33.05
CA GLY A 124 -0.65 15.32 34.40
C GLY A 124 0.38 15.44 35.52
N ALA A 125 1.68 15.39 35.19
CA ALA A 125 2.77 15.59 36.16
C ALA A 125 3.09 17.09 36.42
N GLN A 126 2.45 18.02 35.70
CA GLN A 126 2.67 19.47 35.83
C GLN A 126 1.47 20.24 36.43
N SER A 127 0.39 19.55 36.82
CA SER A 127 -0.80 20.12 37.45
C SER A 127 -0.86 19.87 38.95
#